data_AF-A6GGT0-F1
#
_entry.id   AF-A6GGT0-F1
#
_cell.length_a   1.000
_cell.length_b   1.000
_cell.length_c   1.000
_cell.angle_alpha   90.00
_cell.angle_beta   90.00
_cell.angle_gamma   90.00
#
_symmetry.space_group_name_H-M   'P 1'
#
loop_
_entity.id
_entity.type
_entity.pdbx_description
1 polymer ?
#
loop_
_entity_poly.entity_id
_entity_poly.type
_entity_poly.pdbx_seq_one_letter_code
_entity_poly.pdbx_strand_id
1 'polypeptide(L)'
;MRAIEFTPIVRDYIERYERVGRRDAYLWRWAVRGLELTQLSLVPREWAEPLADTKLLAVILNVLVDDLADERGSEPLLSAALSIPFSAPGAARPEVPEELRAYFELIADLWGELERRCRALPGYADYRMLLEFDFRQVFNAMRYGLLLHWQPGLANPAEHELYPPHNMNMVVFGTMDLMAGSGLDAGEIGPLRGMLWRAQCMGQLSNMLVTWEREVPSRDFSSRVFALALAEGVVSADELLRLPGSAIIERIRGSNIEQRLLEQWLGLEAELRAVMGRLPSLDTQRYIEGLRSLLGMTLASRYHL
;
A
#
# COMPACT_ATOMS: atom_id res chain seq x y z
N MET A 1 3.26 6.90 -20.75
CA MET A 1 2.26 5.84 -20.46
C MET A 1 1.21 5.86 -21.56
N ARG A 2 0.74 4.69 -22.04
CA ARG A 2 -0.46 4.63 -22.90
C ARG A 2 -1.65 5.27 -22.17
N ALA A 3 -2.62 5.79 -22.90
CA ALA A 3 -3.88 6.22 -22.31
C ALA A 3 -4.55 4.99 -21.68
N ILE A 4 -4.67 4.96 -20.35
CA ILE A 4 -5.44 3.97 -19.63
C ILE A 4 -6.86 4.51 -19.55
N GLU A 5 -7.81 3.73 -20.03
CA GLU A 5 -9.24 4.03 -19.89
C GLU A 5 -9.77 3.31 -18.66
N PHE A 6 -10.37 4.08 -17.75
CA PHE A 6 -11.04 3.52 -16.58
C PHE A 6 -12.46 3.09 -16.92
N THR A 7 -12.88 1.97 -16.36
CA THR A 7 -14.28 1.51 -16.41
C THR A 7 -15.19 2.55 -15.75
N PRO A 8 -16.50 2.57 -16.06
CA PRO A 8 -17.42 3.59 -15.52
C PRO A 8 -17.43 3.67 -14.00
N ILE A 9 -17.33 2.52 -13.32
CA ILE A 9 -17.33 2.46 -11.86
C ILE A 9 -16.03 2.99 -11.25
N VAL A 10 -14.88 2.63 -11.80
CA VAL A 10 -13.59 3.18 -11.33
C VAL A 10 -13.56 4.69 -11.55
N ARG A 11 -14.05 5.15 -12.71
CA ARG A 11 -14.12 6.57 -13.04
C ARG A 11 -14.97 7.34 -12.04
N ASP A 12 -16.15 6.83 -11.68
CA ASP A 12 -17.01 7.46 -10.66
C ASP A 12 -16.26 7.65 -9.34
N TYR A 13 -15.57 6.62 -8.85
CA TYR A 13 -14.80 6.72 -7.61
C TYR A 13 -13.59 7.67 -7.71
N ILE A 14 -12.92 7.72 -8.86
CA ILE A 14 -11.85 8.71 -9.11
C ILE A 14 -12.41 10.13 -9.09
N GLU A 15 -13.51 10.39 -9.79
CA GLU A 15 -14.15 11.71 -9.83
C GLU A 15 -14.67 12.15 -8.46
N ARG A 16 -15.15 11.21 -7.64
CA ARG A 16 -15.52 11.47 -6.24
C ARG A 16 -14.30 11.73 -5.37
N TYR A 17 -13.21 10.98 -5.57
CA TYR A 17 -11.94 11.24 -4.89
C TYR A 17 -11.41 12.65 -5.22
N GLU A 18 -11.41 13.07 -6.48
CA GLU A 18 -10.91 14.38 -6.92
C GLU A 18 -11.62 15.57 -6.26
N ARG A 19 -12.83 15.37 -5.73
CA ARG A 19 -13.58 16.42 -4.99
C ARG A 19 -13.12 16.59 -3.55
N VAL A 20 -12.49 15.57 -2.96
CA VAL A 20 -12.19 15.51 -1.53
C VAL A 20 -10.70 15.26 -1.22
N GLY A 21 -9.97 14.71 -2.18
CA GLY A 21 -8.55 14.38 -2.12
C GLY A 21 -7.70 15.28 -3.01
N ARG A 22 -6.41 14.96 -3.11
CA ARG A 22 -5.41 15.83 -3.76
C ARG A 22 -4.52 15.11 -4.77
N ARG A 23 -4.56 13.78 -4.83
CA ARG A 23 -3.81 13.00 -5.80
C ARG A 23 -4.39 13.17 -7.20
N ASP A 24 -3.51 13.10 -8.20
CA ASP A 24 -3.88 13.33 -9.59
C ASP A 24 -4.16 12.02 -10.35
N ALA A 25 -4.57 12.16 -11.61
CA ALA A 25 -4.82 11.02 -12.49
C ALA A 25 -3.57 10.17 -12.79
N TYR A 26 -2.36 10.67 -12.53
CA TYR A 26 -1.13 9.92 -12.76
C TYR A 26 -1.03 8.75 -11.78
N LEU A 27 -1.34 8.98 -10.50
CA LEU A 27 -1.33 7.93 -9.46
C LEU A 27 -2.23 6.75 -9.85
N TRP A 28 -3.45 7.00 -10.32
CA TRP A 28 -4.39 5.93 -10.66
C TRP A 28 -3.94 5.12 -11.86
N ARG A 29 -3.34 5.77 -12.86
CA ARG A 29 -2.79 5.08 -14.04
C ARG A 29 -1.55 4.27 -13.68
N TRP A 30 -0.70 4.80 -12.80
CA TRP A 30 0.44 4.08 -12.24
C TRP A 30 -0.02 2.86 -11.45
N ALA A 31 -1.05 3.00 -10.61
CA ALA A 31 -1.62 1.92 -9.83
C ALA A 31 -2.16 0.80 -10.73
N VAL A 32 -2.98 1.13 -11.74
CA VAL A 32 -3.45 0.12 -12.72
C VAL A 32 -2.28 -0.65 -13.33
N ARG A 33 -1.22 0.06 -13.74
CA ARG A 33 -0.06 -0.61 -14.32
C ARG A 33 0.65 -1.52 -13.32
N GLY A 34 0.78 -1.10 -12.07
CA GLY A 34 1.32 -1.94 -11.00
C GLY A 34 0.48 -3.21 -10.77
N LEU A 35 -0.85 -3.06 -10.74
CA LEU A 35 -1.79 -4.18 -10.58
C LEU A 35 -1.68 -5.18 -11.74
N GLU A 36 -1.61 -4.72 -12.99
CA GLU A 36 -1.42 -5.58 -14.16
C GLU A 36 -0.11 -6.39 -14.11
N LEU A 37 0.97 -5.74 -13.66
CA LEU A 37 2.29 -6.36 -13.57
C LEU A 37 2.37 -7.40 -12.45
N THR A 38 1.57 -7.25 -11.40
CA THR A 38 1.63 -8.05 -10.17
C THR A 38 0.38 -8.88 -9.93
N GLN A 39 -0.40 -9.19 -10.96
CA GLN A 39 -1.51 -10.14 -10.87
C GLN A 39 -0.98 -11.58 -10.89
N LEU A 40 -1.46 -12.42 -9.98
CA LEU A 40 -1.11 -13.85 -9.98
C LEU A 40 -1.61 -14.55 -11.25
N SER A 41 -0.83 -15.50 -11.76
CA SER A 41 -1.16 -16.26 -12.98
C SER A 41 -2.36 -17.20 -12.83
N LEU A 42 -2.81 -17.44 -11.60
CA LEU A 42 -3.96 -18.29 -11.28
C LEU A 42 -5.31 -17.62 -11.60
N VAL A 43 -5.32 -16.30 -11.84
CA VAL A 43 -6.55 -15.54 -12.08
C VAL A 43 -7.09 -15.83 -13.49
N PRO A 44 -8.32 -16.37 -13.62
CA PRO A 44 -8.94 -16.62 -14.90
C PRO A 44 -9.16 -15.33 -15.70
N ARG A 45 -9.19 -15.42 -17.03
CA ARG A 45 -9.29 -14.24 -17.91
C ARG A 45 -10.60 -13.47 -17.68
N GLU A 46 -11.69 -14.17 -17.40
CA GLU A 46 -13.00 -13.58 -17.09
C GLU A 46 -13.00 -12.72 -15.82
N TRP A 47 -12.06 -12.96 -14.89
CA TRP A 47 -11.93 -12.19 -13.67
C TRP A 47 -10.86 -11.10 -13.75
N ALA A 48 -9.99 -11.09 -14.76
CA ALA A 48 -8.85 -10.18 -14.81
C ALA A 48 -9.26 -8.69 -14.73
N GLU A 49 -10.22 -8.23 -15.54
CA GLU A 49 -10.67 -6.84 -15.53
C GLU A 49 -11.54 -6.51 -14.28
N PRO A 50 -12.58 -7.28 -13.93
CA PRO A 50 -13.37 -7.02 -12.72
C PRO A 50 -12.52 -6.99 -11.44
N LEU A 51 -11.51 -7.85 -11.36
CA LEU A 51 -10.61 -7.91 -10.21
C LEU A 51 -9.61 -6.74 -10.20
N ALA A 52 -9.07 -6.35 -11.35
CA ALA A 52 -8.23 -5.16 -11.46
C ALA A 52 -8.97 -3.90 -10.98
N ASP A 53 -10.22 -3.73 -11.40
CA ASP A 53 -11.10 -2.66 -10.89
C ASP A 53 -11.25 -2.72 -9.37
N THR A 54 -11.54 -3.91 -8.84
CA THR A 54 -11.73 -4.12 -7.39
C THR A 54 -10.46 -3.77 -6.61
N LYS A 55 -9.29 -4.20 -7.09
CA LYS A 55 -8.00 -3.86 -6.49
C LYS A 55 -7.71 -2.36 -6.57
N LEU A 56 -8.07 -1.70 -7.67
CA LEU A 56 -7.91 -0.25 -7.79
C LEU A 56 -8.81 0.52 -6.81
N LEU A 57 -10.05 0.07 -6.58
CA LEU A 57 -10.90 0.64 -5.52
C LEU A 57 -10.24 0.49 -4.13
N ALA A 58 -9.54 -0.62 -3.88
CA ALA A 58 -8.78 -0.81 -2.65
C ALA A 58 -7.55 0.12 -2.57
N VAL A 59 -6.91 0.44 -3.70
CA VAL A 59 -5.88 1.49 -3.76
C VAL A 59 -6.48 2.86 -3.40
N ILE A 60 -7.63 3.23 -3.96
CA ILE A 60 -8.29 4.52 -3.65
C ILE A 60 -8.64 4.59 -2.16
N LEU A 61 -9.21 3.51 -1.60
CA LEU A 61 -9.48 3.43 -0.16
C LEU A 61 -8.20 3.60 0.66
N ASN A 62 -7.12 2.92 0.28
CA ASN A 62 -5.84 3.03 0.95
C ASN A 62 -5.34 4.47 0.96
N VAL A 63 -5.36 5.15 -0.19
CA VAL A 63 -4.94 6.56 -0.32
C VAL A 63 -5.80 7.47 0.57
N LEU A 64 -7.13 7.29 0.58
CA LEU A 64 -8.00 8.09 1.45
C LEU A 64 -7.68 7.91 2.93
N VAL A 65 -7.35 6.70 3.36
CA VAL A 65 -7.04 6.46 4.78
C VAL A 65 -5.61 6.93 5.10
N ASP A 66 -4.66 6.75 4.20
CA ASP A 66 -3.25 7.21 4.35
C ASP A 66 -3.18 8.74 4.41
N ASP A 67 -3.90 9.46 3.53
CA ASP A 67 -3.95 10.93 3.51
C ASP A 67 -4.47 11.50 4.85
N LEU A 68 -5.33 10.78 5.60
CA LEU A 68 -5.76 11.18 6.95
C LEU A 68 -4.64 11.04 8.00
N ALA A 69 -3.79 10.03 7.86
CA ALA A 69 -2.63 9.84 8.73
C ALA A 69 -1.54 10.88 8.42
N ASP A 70 -1.24 11.09 7.14
CA ASP A 70 -0.09 11.90 6.70
C ASP A 70 -0.36 13.41 6.73
N GLU A 71 -1.48 13.86 6.13
CA GLU A 71 -1.71 15.31 5.95
C GLU A 71 -2.30 15.97 7.19
N ARG A 72 -3.03 15.20 7.99
CA ARG A 72 -3.78 15.74 9.14
C ARG A 72 -3.20 15.33 10.48
N GLY A 73 -2.37 14.27 10.51
CA GLY A 73 -1.83 13.72 11.75
C GLY A 73 -2.91 13.42 12.79
N SER A 74 -4.16 13.18 12.39
CA SER A 74 -5.30 13.26 13.30
C SER A 74 -5.76 11.88 13.74
N GLU A 75 -5.40 11.49 14.97
CA GLU A 75 -5.86 10.23 15.57
C GLU A 75 -7.39 10.10 15.58
N PRO A 76 -8.18 11.12 15.96
CA PRO A 76 -9.63 10.99 15.93
C PRO A 76 -10.19 10.73 14.53
N LEU A 77 -9.65 11.40 13.51
CA LEU A 77 -10.11 11.22 12.13
C LEU A 77 -9.70 9.85 11.56
N LEU A 78 -8.46 9.42 11.81
CA LEU A 78 -8.00 8.10 11.37
C LEU A 78 -8.80 7.00 12.08
N SER A 79 -9.01 7.11 13.39
CA SER A 79 -9.80 6.16 14.18
C SER A 79 -11.24 6.07 13.68
N ALA A 80 -11.86 7.22 13.40
CA ALA A 80 -13.18 7.29 12.78
C ALA A 80 -13.20 6.59 11.40
N ALA A 81 -12.22 6.82 10.54
CA ALA A 81 -12.16 6.22 9.21
C ALA A 81 -11.99 4.70 9.30
N LEU A 82 -11.10 4.24 10.19
CA LEU A 82 -10.82 2.83 10.44
C LEU A 82 -11.96 2.09 11.16
N SER A 83 -12.93 2.82 11.73
CA SER A 83 -14.14 2.23 12.30
C SER A 83 -15.19 1.86 11.24
N ILE A 84 -15.08 2.42 10.03
CA ILE A 84 -16.05 2.16 8.95
C ILE A 84 -15.92 0.72 8.41
N PRO A 85 -14.73 0.23 8.03
CA PRO A 85 -14.56 -1.15 7.62
C PRO A 85 -15.00 -2.13 8.70
N PHE A 86 -15.63 -3.23 8.29
CA PHE A 86 -16.11 -4.30 9.18
C PHE A 86 -17.18 -3.89 10.21
N SER A 87 -17.70 -2.66 10.15
CA SER A 87 -18.87 -2.28 10.93
C SER A 87 -20.12 -3.03 10.49
N ALA A 88 -21.02 -3.30 11.44
CA ALA A 88 -22.28 -3.96 11.16
C ALA A 88 -23.13 -3.14 10.17
N PRO A 89 -23.92 -3.79 9.29
CA PRO A 89 -24.87 -3.08 8.44
C PRO A 89 -25.81 -2.19 9.28
N GLY A 90 -25.92 -0.92 8.91
CA GLY A 90 -26.73 0.07 9.64
C GLY A 90 -26.08 0.63 10.92
N ALA A 91 -24.81 0.31 11.21
CA ALA A 91 -24.06 0.98 12.25
C ALA A 91 -24.03 2.50 12.02
N ALA A 92 -24.10 3.26 13.12
CA ALA A 92 -23.99 4.70 13.07
C ALA A 92 -22.66 5.10 12.42
N ARG A 93 -22.69 6.08 11.52
CA ARG A 93 -21.48 6.68 10.97
C ARG A 93 -20.74 7.44 12.08
N PRO A 94 -19.41 7.48 12.05
CA PRO A 94 -18.67 8.30 12.99
C PRO A 94 -19.06 9.77 12.83
N GLU A 95 -19.15 10.49 13.95
CA GLU A 95 -19.35 11.93 13.92
C GLU A 95 -18.06 12.62 13.45
N VAL A 96 -18.17 13.39 12.37
CA VAL A 96 -17.04 14.11 11.76
C VAL A 96 -17.46 15.54 11.42
N PRO A 97 -16.50 16.47 11.29
CA PRO A 97 -16.78 17.83 10.82
C PRO A 97 -17.54 17.84 9.50
N GLU A 98 -18.42 18.84 9.31
CA GLU A 98 -19.29 18.98 8.13
C GLU A 98 -18.49 18.93 6.83
N GLU A 99 -17.35 19.62 6.80
CA GLU A 99 -16.44 19.69 5.66
C GLU A 99 -15.79 18.34 5.30
N LEU A 100 -15.81 17.36 6.20
CA LEU A 100 -15.27 16.01 5.98
C LEU A 100 -16.35 14.96 5.74
N ARG A 101 -17.64 15.33 5.79
CA ARG A 101 -18.73 14.36 5.61
C ARG A 101 -18.62 13.62 4.29
N ALA A 102 -18.41 14.34 3.19
CA ALA A 102 -18.25 13.74 1.85
C ALA A 102 -17.03 12.79 1.76
N TYR A 103 -15.96 13.08 2.51
CA TYR A 103 -14.77 12.24 2.57
C TYR A 103 -15.07 10.89 3.23
N PHE A 104 -15.77 10.92 4.38
CA PHE A 104 -16.13 9.71 5.12
C PHE A 104 -17.26 8.92 4.45
N GLU A 105 -18.19 9.59 3.76
CA GLU A 105 -19.17 8.94 2.89
C GLU A 105 -18.49 8.20 1.73
N LEU A 106 -17.44 8.78 1.14
CA LEU A 106 -16.67 8.11 0.09
C LEU A 106 -15.95 6.85 0.61
N ILE A 107 -15.31 6.92 1.78
CA ILE A 107 -14.69 5.74 2.43
C ILE A 107 -15.72 4.62 2.65
N ALA A 108 -16.89 5.01 3.16
CA ALA A 108 -17.98 4.09 3.42
C ALA A 108 -18.51 3.40 2.15
N ASP A 109 -18.74 4.16 1.10
CA ASP A 109 -19.23 3.62 -0.17
C ASP A 109 -18.19 2.73 -0.84
N LEU A 110 -16.91 3.14 -0.84
CA LEU A 110 -15.80 2.34 -1.33
C LEU A 110 -15.70 1.00 -0.60
N TRP A 111 -15.76 1.02 0.73
CA TRP A 111 -15.71 -0.20 1.52
C TRP A 111 -16.90 -1.12 1.20
N GLY A 112 -18.11 -0.57 1.11
CA GLY A 112 -19.31 -1.33 0.76
C GLY A 112 -19.22 -1.96 -0.63
N GLU A 113 -18.69 -1.23 -1.62
CA GLU A 113 -18.50 -1.74 -2.97
C GLU A 113 -17.39 -2.79 -3.04
N LEU A 114 -16.28 -2.59 -2.33
CA LEU A 114 -15.21 -3.60 -2.20
C LEU A 114 -15.74 -4.89 -1.60
N GLU A 115 -16.51 -4.80 -0.52
CA GLU A 115 -17.11 -5.96 0.12
C GLU A 115 -18.08 -6.67 -0.83
N ARG A 116 -18.96 -5.93 -1.52
CA ARG A 116 -19.90 -6.47 -2.49
C ARG A 116 -19.20 -7.20 -3.62
N ARG A 117 -18.12 -6.63 -4.16
CA ARG A 117 -17.31 -7.22 -5.24
C ARG A 117 -16.57 -8.47 -4.78
N CYS A 118 -15.92 -8.42 -3.61
CA CYS A 118 -15.24 -9.58 -3.05
C CYS A 118 -16.21 -10.72 -2.77
N ARG A 119 -17.43 -10.43 -2.26
CA ARG A 119 -18.49 -11.42 -2.02
C ARG A 119 -18.95 -12.15 -3.28
N ALA A 120 -18.81 -11.52 -4.45
CA ALA A 120 -19.16 -12.12 -5.73
C ALA A 120 -18.07 -13.03 -6.31
N LEU A 121 -16.86 -13.04 -5.72
CA LEU A 121 -15.77 -13.90 -6.16
C LEU A 121 -16.02 -15.37 -5.77
N PRO A 122 -15.66 -16.35 -6.61
CA PRO A 122 -15.94 -17.76 -6.37
C PRO A 122 -15.41 -18.29 -5.03
N GLY A 123 -14.19 -17.91 -4.65
CA GLY A 123 -13.51 -18.35 -3.43
C GLY A 123 -13.76 -17.47 -2.21
N TYR A 124 -14.74 -16.55 -2.24
CA TYR A 124 -14.97 -15.63 -1.12
C TYR A 124 -15.18 -16.36 0.21
N ALA A 125 -16.00 -17.42 0.23
CA ALA A 125 -16.33 -18.14 1.45
C ALA A 125 -15.08 -18.72 2.15
N ASP A 126 -14.11 -19.19 1.37
CA ASP A 126 -12.90 -19.85 1.85
C ASP A 126 -11.87 -18.84 2.35
N TYR A 127 -11.76 -17.68 1.71
CA TYR A 127 -10.71 -16.71 1.98
C TYR A 127 -11.17 -15.45 2.72
N ARG A 128 -12.47 -15.27 3.03
CA ARG A 128 -12.99 -14.04 3.67
C ARG A 128 -12.28 -13.66 4.96
N MET A 129 -11.94 -14.65 5.80
CA MET A 129 -11.22 -14.40 7.06
C MET A 129 -9.78 -13.92 6.81
N LEU A 130 -9.14 -14.47 5.79
CA LEU A 130 -7.80 -14.07 5.39
C LEU A 130 -7.80 -12.64 4.82
N LEU A 131 -8.80 -12.30 3.99
CA LEU A 131 -8.95 -10.95 3.44
C LEU A 131 -9.18 -9.92 4.54
N GLU A 132 -10.06 -10.23 5.51
CA GLU A 132 -10.28 -9.38 6.67
C GLU A 132 -8.98 -9.19 7.48
N PHE A 133 -8.25 -10.26 7.73
CA PHE A 133 -6.96 -10.18 8.41
C PHE A 133 -5.98 -9.26 7.68
N ASP A 134 -5.88 -9.38 6.36
CA ASP A 134 -4.95 -8.60 5.54
C ASP A 134 -5.28 -7.10 5.55
N PHE A 135 -6.55 -6.72 5.40
CA PHE A 135 -6.97 -5.32 5.54
C PHE A 135 -6.73 -4.79 6.95
N ARG A 136 -6.93 -5.61 7.99
CA ARG A 136 -6.58 -5.21 9.36
C ARG A 136 -5.08 -4.94 9.52
N GLN A 137 -4.21 -5.67 8.82
CA GLN A 137 -2.76 -5.38 8.82
C GLN A 137 -2.45 -4.05 8.11
N VAL A 138 -3.13 -3.74 7.00
CA VAL A 138 -3.01 -2.44 6.32
C VAL A 138 -3.38 -1.30 7.27
N PHE A 139 -4.53 -1.41 7.95
CA PHE A 139 -4.98 -0.40 8.91
C PHE A 139 -4.08 -0.31 10.14
N ASN A 140 -3.44 -1.41 10.54
CA ASN A 140 -2.45 -1.39 11.61
C ASN A 140 -1.18 -0.63 11.21
N ALA A 141 -0.72 -0.81 9.96
CA ALA A 141 0.41 -0.06 9.43
C ALA A 141 0.13 1.46 9.38
N MET A 142 -1.09 1.87 9.02
CA MET A 142 -1.51 3.29 9.06
C MET A 142 -1.51 3.87 10.47
N ARG A 143 -1.96 3.10 11.47
CA ARG A 143 -1.87 3.51 12.88
C ARG A 143 -0.42 3.70 13.33
N TYR A 144 0.47 2.80 12.90
CA TYR A 144 1.89 2.92 13.18
C TYR A 144 2.50 4.15 12.48
N GLY A 145 2.16 4.41 11.20
CA GLY A 145 2.56 5.63 10.50
C GLY A 145 2.17 6.90 11.24
N LEU A 146 0.91 6.97 11.71
CA LEU A 146 0.43 8.08 12.54
C LEU A 146 1.22 8.21 13.86
N LEU A 147 1.57 7.09 14.52
CA LEU A 147 2.38 7.14 15.75
C LEU A 147 3.75 7.76 15.48
N LEU A 148 4.38 7.42 14.35
CA LEU A 148 5.68 7.98 13.96
C LEU A 148 5.61 9.46 13.58
N HIS A 149 4.49 9.91 13.01
CA HIS A 149 4.24 11.33 12.76
C HIS A 149 4.34 12.15 14.06
N TRP A 150 3.72 11.67 15.15
CA TRP A 150 3.74 12.35 16.45
C TRP A 150 5.02 12.16 17.24
N GLN A 151 5.67 11.00 17.11
CA GLN A 151 6.88 10.68 17.83
C GLN A 151 7.90 9.99 16.90
N PRO A 152 8.63 10.76 16.07
CA PRO A 152 9.62 10.21 15.15
C PRO A 152 10.72 9.40 15.85
N GLY A 153 11.01 9.70 17.12
CA GLY A 153 11.99 8.97 17.93
C GLY A 153 11.63 7.51 18.25
N LEU A 154 10.39 7.07 17.99
CA LEU A 154 10.01 5.66 18.08
C LEU A 154 10.43 4.85 16.85
N ALA A 155 10.70 5.51 15.72
CA ALA A 155 11.01 4.82 14.48
C ALA A 155 12.26 3.94 14.63
N ASN A 156 12.09 2.65 14.36
CA ASN A 156 13.17 1.67 14.42
C ASN A 156 13.03 0.61 13.32
N PRO A 157 14.14 0.02 12.84
CA PRO A 157 14.09 -0.91 11.71
C PRO A 157 13.21 -2.16 11.94
N ALA A 158 13.10 -2.63 13.19
CA ALA A 158 12.35 -3.84 13.52
C ALA A 158 10.84 -3.62 13.41
N GLU A 159 10.31 -2.56 14.02
CA GLU A 159 8.88 -2.24 13.92
C GLU A 159 8.50 -1.79 12.51
N HIS A 160 9.39 -1.10 11.77
CA HIS A 160 9.15 -0.82 10.35
C HIS A 160 9.07 -2.07 9.48
N GLU A 161 9.73 -3.17 9.88
CA GLU A 161 9.60 -4.43 9.16
C GLU A 161 8.27 -5.13 9.49
N LEU A 162 7.81 -5.03 10.74
CA LEU A 162 6.56 -5.66 11.19
C LEU A 162 5.30 -4.89 10.79
N TYR A 163 5.35 -3.56 10.82
CA TYR A 163 4.23 -2.65 10.60
C TYR A 163 4.56 -1.66 9.48
N PRO A 164 4.84 -2.13 8.26
CA PRO A 164 5.50 -1.28 7.30
C PRO A 164 4.55 -0.18 6.81
N PRO A 165 4.84 1.11 7.07
CA PRO A 165 4.02 2.23 6.61
C PRO A 165 3.94 2.29 5.08
N HIS A 166 2.96 3.02 4.56
CA HIS A 166 2.65 3.09 3.12
C HIS A 166 2.46 1.71 2.50
N ASN A 167 1.50 0.97 3.04
CA ASN A 167 1.22 -0.39 2.61
C ASN A 167 0.82 -0.43 1.12
N MET A 168 1.51 -1.25 0.34
CA MET A 168 1.27 -1.40 -1.10
C MET A 168 0.10 -2.35 -1.43
N ASN A 169 -0.61 -2.87 -0.41
CA ASN A 169 -1.72 -3.81 -0.51
C ASN A 169 -1.41 -5.11 -1.27
N MET A 170 -0.15 -5.43 -1.54
CA MET A 170 0.25 -6.62 -2.32
C MET A 170 -0.32 -7.92 -1.72
N VAL A 171 -0.34 -8.00 -0.40
CA VAL A 171 -0.89 -9.14 0.32
C VAL A 171 -2.42 -9.23 0.17
N VAL A 172 -3.12 -8.11 0.33
CA VAL A 172 -4.57 -8.00 0.08
C VAL A 172 -4.90 -8.40 -1.36
N PHE A 173 -4.13 -7.90 -2.33
CA PHE A 173 -4.31 -8.21 -3.75
C PHE A 173 -4.09 -9.68 -4.07
N GLY A 174 -3.09 -10.31 -3.45
CA GLY A 174 -2.88 -11.75 -3.59
C GLY A 174 -4.03 -12.57 -3.00
N THR A 175 -4.63 -12.13 -1.90
CA THR A 175 -5.83 -12.77 -1.34
C THR A 175 -7.05 -12.57 -2.25
N MET A 176 -7.22 -11.41 -2.86
CA MET A 176 -8.25 -11.19 -3.90
C MET A 176 -8.02 -12.07 -5.13
N ASP A 177 -6.78 -12.27 -5.56
CA ASP A 177 -6.44 -13.20 -6.64
C ASP A 177 -6.83 -14.64 -6.27
N LEU A 178 -6.52 -15.09 -5.05
CA LEU A 178 -6.93 -16.40 -4.55
C LEU A 178 -8.45 -16.59 -4.56
N MET A 179 -9.21 -15.55 -4.21
CA MET A 179 -10.67 -15.60 -4.27
C MET A 179 -11.20 -15.72 -5.70
N ALA A 180 -10.52 -15.11 -6.67
CA ALA A 180 -10.96 -15.11 -8.07
C ALA A 180 -10.55 -16.39 -8.82
N GLY A 181 -9.39 -16.96 -8.50
CA GLY A 181 -8.87 -18.12 -9.20
C GLY A 181 -9.07 -19.44 -8.49
N SER A 182 -8.58 -20.48 -9.16
CA SER A 182 -8.69 -21.87 -8.72
C SER A 182 -7.39 -22.61 -9.06
N GLY A 183 -7.19 -23.77 -8.44
CA GLY A 183 -6.07 -24.65 -8.80
C GLY A 183 -4.76 -24.40 -8.06
N LEU A 184 -4.76 -23.57 -7.00
CA LEU A 184 -3.66 -23.55 -6.06
C LEU A 184 -3.78 -24.73 -5.08
N ASP A 185 -2.69 -25.45 -4.84
CA ASP A 185 -2.66 -26.50 -3.82
C ASP A 185 -2.70 -25.88 -2.42
N ALA A 186 -3.39 -26.53 -1.47
CA ALA A 186 -3.50 -26.02 -0.11
C ALA A 186 -2.13 -25.87 0.59
N GLY A 187 -1.16 -26.73 0.25
CA GLY A 187 0.21 -26.67 0.74
C GLY A 187 1.02 -25.48 0.19
N GLU A 188 0.56 -24.86 -0.90
CA GLU A 188 1.19 -23.68 -1.52
C GLU A 188 0.73 -22.36 -0.88
N ILE A 189 -0.36 -22.35 -0.10
CA ILE A 189 -0.90 -21.13 0.51
C ILE A 189 0.14 -20.47 1.42
N GLY A 190 0.79 -21.23 2.31
CA GLY A 190 1.82 -20.71 3.20
C GLY A 190 3.02 -20.09 2.45
N PRO A 191 3.65 -20.81 1.51
CA PRO A 191 4.68 -20.27 0.64
C PRO A 191 4.24 -19.02 -0.14
N LEU A 192 3.02 -19.01 -0.69
CA LEU A 192 2.46 -17.87 -1.42
C LEU A 192 2.35 -16.64 -0.51
N ARG A 193 1.86 -16.82 0.72
CA ARG A 193 1.81 -15.74 1.72
C ARG A 193 3.20 -15.14 1.96
N GLY A 194 4.23 -15.98 2.10
CA GLY A 194 5.61 -15.53 2.24
C GLY A 194 6.16 -14.81 1.01
N MET A 195 5.70 -15.18 -0.19
CA MET A 195 6.02 -14.52 -1.45
C MET A 195 5.38 -13.12 -1.52
N LEU A 196 4.07 -13.03 -1.24
CA LEU A 196 3.31 -11.78 -1.27
C LEU A 196 3.81 -10.77 -0.22
N TRP A 197 4.23 -11.24 0.95
CA TRP A 197 4.85 -10.38 1.95
C TRP A 197 6.14 -9.74 1.44
N ARG A 198 7.04 -10.53 0.84
CA ARG A 198 8.27 -9.99 0.23
C ARG A 198 7.96 -9.02 -0.91
N ALA A 199 6.96 -9.35 -1.73
CA ALA A 199 6.48 -8.46 -2.79
C ALA A 199 5.99 -7.11 -2.23
N GLN A 200 5.28 -7.13 -1.10
CA GLN A 200 4.87 -5.92 -0.38
C GLN A 200 6.08 -5.10 0.06
N CYS A 201 7.04 -5.72 0.74
CA CYS A 201 8.27 -5.06 1.17
C CYS A 201 9.02 -4.45 -0.02
N MET A 202 9.14 -5.19 -1.14
CA MET A 202 9.78 -4.69 -2.36
C MET A 202 9.04 -3.50 -2.97
N GLY A 203 7.71 -3.54 -3.02
CA GLY A 203 6.89 -2.41 -3.46
C GLY A 203 7.10 -1.17 -2.57
N GLN A 204 7.11 -1.36 -1.26
CA GLN A 204 7.32 -0.28 -0.27
C GLN A 204 8.70 0.34 -0.39
N LEU A 205 9.74 -0.48 -0.46
CA LEU A 205 11.11 -0.01 -0.70
C LEU A 205 11.19 0.79 -2.01
N SER A 206 10.50 0.33 -3.05
CA SER A 206 10.46 1.05 -4.33
C SER A 206 9.81 2.43 -4.19
N ASN A 207 8.70 2.52 -3.46
CA ASN A 207 7.99 3.78 -3.19
C ASN A 207 8.85 4.74 -2.34
N MET A 208 9.38 4.24 -1.21
CA MET A 208 10.16 5.04 -0.27
C MET A 208 11.44 5.60 -0.88
N LEU A 209 12.07 4.90 -1.81
CA LEU A 209 13.26 5.39 -2.54
C LEU A 209 12.98 6.65 -3.38
N VAL A 210 11.72 6.96 -3.67
CA VAL A 210 11.36 8.11 -4.50
C VAL A 210 10.50 9.15 -3.79
N THR A 211 9.79 8.79 -2.71
CA THR A 211 8.88 9.72 -2.02
C THR A 211 9.48 10.44 -0.82
N TRP A 212 10.48 9.86 -0.14
CA TRP A 212 10.94 10.33 1.18
C TRP A 212 11.33 11.81 1.22
N GLU A 213 11.93 12.34 0.14
CA GLU A 213 12.33 13.76 0.09
C GLU A 213 11.15 14.73 0.12
N ARG A 214 10.01 14.30 -0.43
CA ARG A 214 8.77 15.10 -0.51
C ARG A 214 7.95 15.03 0.76
N GLU A 215 8.22 14.03 1.61
CA GLU A 215 7.62 13.86 2.93
C GLU A 215 8.29 14.79 3.97
N VAL A 216 9.55 15.18 3.74
CA VAL A 216 10.29 16.06 4.67
C VAL A 216 9.59 17.42 4.90
N PRO A 217 9.12 18.16 3.87
CA PRO A 217 8.39 19.42 4.07
C PRO A 217 7.12 19.29 4.91
N SER A 218 6.39 18.18 4.81
CA SER A 218 5.20 17.89 5.62
C SER A 218 5.54 17.35 7.01
N ARG A 219 6.83 17.21 7.34
CA ARG A 219 7.33 16.58 8.58
C ARG A 219 6.78 15.16 8.76
N ASP A 220 6.49 14.49 7.66
CA ASP A 220 6.18 13.08 7.68
C ASP A 220 7.49 12.29 7.68
N PHE A 221 7.72 11.57 8.77
CA PHE A 221 8.92 10.76 8.98
C PHE A 221 8.58 9.27 9.10
N SER A 222 7.41 8.87 8.60
CA SER A 222 6.92 7.49 8.63
C SER A 222 7.63 6.57 7.62
N SER A 223 8.39 7.11 6.65
CA SER A 223 9.20 6.32 5.73
C SER A 223 10.38 5.61 6.41
N ARG A 224 10.71 4.40 5.94
CA ARG A 224 11.82 3.58 6.46
C ARG A 224 13.18 4.25 6.35
N VAL A 225 13.33 5.21 5.43
CA VAL A 225 14.52 6.04 5.28
C VAL A 225 14.87 6.72 6.61
N PHE A 226 13.88 7.27 7.32
CA PHE A 226 14.11 7.98 8.58
C PHE A 226 14.41 7.03 9.73
N ALA A 227 13.77 5.85 9.78
CA ALA A 227 14.08 4.82 10.76
C ALA A 227 15.54 4.34 10.66
N LEU A 228 16.05 4.15 9.44
CA LEU A 228 17.46 3.82 9.23
C LEU A 228 18.37 5.00 9.58
N ALA A 229 18.00 6.22 9.19
CA ALA A 229 18.79 7.41 9.50
C ALA A 229 18.94 7.64 11.02
N LEU A 230 17.89 7.37 11.79
CA LEU A 230 17.90 7.41 13.25
C LEU A 230 18.76 6.28 13.83
N ALA A 231 18.56 5.04 13.37
CA ALA A 231 19.31 3.88 13.85
C ALA A 231 20.82 3.99 13.59
N GLU A 232 21.21 4.68 12.52
CA GLU A 232 22.60 4.86 12.11
C GLU A 232 23.22 6.19 12.58
N GLY A 233 22.44 7.02 13.27
CA GLY A 233 22.92 8.31 13.78
C GLY A 233 23.23 9.34 12.69
N VAL A 234 22.65 9.20 11.49
CA VAL A 234 22.74 10.21 10.41
C VAL A 234 21.96 11.47 10.80
N VAL A 235 20.83 11.28 11.50
CA VAL A 235 20.04 12.31 12.15
C VAL A 235 19.55 11.79 13.50
N SER A 236 19.36 12.68 14.45
CA SER A 236 18.64 12.39 15.70
C SER A 236 17.17 12.78 15.61
N ALA A 237 16.34 12.26 16.52
CA ALA A 237 14.91 12.62 16.60
C ALA A 237 14.71 14.13 16.82
N ASP A 238 15.57 14.74 17.63
CA ASP A 238 15.56 16.19 17.88
C ASP A 238 15.88 16.98 16.60
N GLU A 239 16.85 16.51 15.81
CA GLU A 239 17.21 17.12 14.53
C GLU A 239 16.10 16.98 13.48
N LEU A 240 15.39 15.84 13.43
CA LEU A 240 14.23 15.68 12.55
C LEU A 240 13.13 16.73 12.84
N LEU A 241 12.96 17.11 14.11
CA LEU A 241 11.96 18.11 14.51
C LEU A 241 12.44 19.55 14.29
N ARG A 242 13.73 19.82 14.48
CA ARG A 242 14.27 21.20 14.54
C ARG A 242 14.97 21.67 13.26
N LEU A 243 15.62 20.77 12.53
CA LEU A 243 16.38 21.17 11.35
C LEU A 243 15.44 21.63 10.22
N PRO A 244 15.90 22.56 9.36
CA PRO A 244 15.27 22.81 8.08
C PRO A 244 15.23 21.54 7.24
N GLY A 245 14.16 21.34 6.47
CA GLY A 245 13.99 20.14 5.65
C GLY A 245 15.14 19.91 4.66
N SER A 246 15.70 20.98 4.09
CA SER A 246 16.87 20.89 3.19
C SER A 246 18.09 20.26 3.87
N ALA A 247 18.34 20.58 5.15
CA ALA A 247 19.46 20.02 5.90
C ALA A 247 19.25 18.53 6.21
N ILE A 248 18.01 18.11 6.48
CA ILE A 248 17.66 16.70 6.66
C ILE A 248 17.92 15.93 5.35
N ILE A 249 17.43 16.47 4.23
CA ILE A 249 17.60 15.87 2.91
C ILE A 249 19.09 15.75 2.55
N GLU A 250 19.88 16.81 2.74
CA GLU A 250 21.32 16.79 2.45
C GLU A 250 22.08 15.73 3.25
N ARG A 251 21.78 15.58 4.55
CA ARG A 251 22.41 14.56 5.40
C ARG A 251 22.08 13.15 4.95
N ILE A 252 20.82 12.87 4.65
CA ILE A 252 20.38 11.55 4.21
C ILE A 252 20.95 11.25 2.82
N ARG A 253 20.94 12.20 1.87
CA ARG A 253 21.59 12.05 0.56
C ARG A 253 23.10 11.84 0.65
N GLY A 254 23.76 12.47 1.63
CA GLY A 254 25.18 12.28 1.91
C GLY A 254 25.53 10.95 2.58
N SER A 255 24.52 10.15 2.95
CA SER A 255 24.68 8.82 3.55
C SER A 255 24.55 7.70 2.50
N ASN A 256 24.63 6.45 2.94
CA ASN A 256 24.42 5.26 2.10
C ASN A 256 23.00 4.65 2.25
N ILE A 257 22.05 5.34 2.88
CA ILE A 257 20.73 4.78 3.18
C ILE A 257 19.95 4.36 1.93
N GLU A 258 19.88 5.20 0.89
CA GLU A 258 19.21 4.82 -0.37
C GLU A 258 19.83 3.57 -1.00
N GLN A 259 21.17 3.49 -1.01
CA GLN A 259 21.88 2.32 -1.51
C GLN A 259 21.53 1.06 -0.70
N ARG A 260 21.50 1.16 0.63
CA ARG A 260 21.14 0.03 1.50
C ARG A 260 19.71 -0.44 1.29
N LEU A 261 18.77 0.47 1.08
CA LEU A 261 17.38 0.12 0.76
C LEU A 261 17.28 -0.59 -0.60
N LEU A 262 18.07 -0.17 -1.59
CA LEU A 262 18.15 -0.85 -2.88
C LEU A 262 18.80 -2.25 -2.74
N GLU A 263 19.85 -2.39 -1.93
CA GLU A 263 20.46 -3.69 -1.62
C GLU A 263 19.48 -4.63 -0.91
N GLN A 264 18.67 -4.12 0.02
CA GLN A 264 17.58 -4.88 0.65
C GLN A 264 16.54 -5.32 -0.38
N TRP A 265 16.16 -4.45 -1.32
CA TRP A 265 15.24 -4.80 -2.39
C TRP A 265 15.79 -5.96 -3.23
N LEU A 266 17.08 -5.91 -3.61
CA LEU A 266 17.75 -6.97 -4.36
C LEU A 266 17.85 -8.28 -3.55
N GLY A 267 18.07 -8.18 -2.24
CA GLY A 267 18.07 -9.32 -1.32
C GLY A 267 16.70 -10.02 -1.27
N LEU A 268 15.62 -9.25 -1.14
CA LEU A 268 14.24 -9.78 -1.17
C LEU A 268 13.94 -10.47 -2.50
N GLU A 269 14.44 -9.93 -3.62
CA GLU A 269 14.29 -10.56 -4.92
C GLU A 269 15.01 -11.93 -4.98
N ALA A 270 16.21 -12.03 -4.42
CA ALA A 270 16.95 -13.29 -4.35
C ALA A 270 16.24 -14.31 -3.44
N GLU A 271 15.67 -13.88 -2.31
CA GLU A 271 14.86 -14.74 -1.45
C GLU A 271 13.60 -15.25 -2.15
N LEU A 272 12.91 -14.39 -2.90
CA LEU A 272 11.75 -14.77 -3.72
C LEU A 272 12.13 -15.87 -4.71
N ARG A 273 13.26 -15.72 -5.40
CA ARG A 273 13.77 -16.74 -6.32
C ARG A 273 14.01 -18.08 -5.66
N ALA A 274 14.52 -18.08 -4.42
CA ALA A 274 14.78 -19.31 -3.68
C ALA A 274 13.51 -20.09 -3.30
N VAL A 275 12.36 -19.43 -3.23
CA VAL A 275 11.08 -20.07 -2.88
C VAL A 275 10.17 -20.38 -4.07
N MET A 276 10.54 -19.96 -5.29
CA MET A 276 9.76 -20.20 -6.52
C MET A 276 9.39 -21.67 -6.73
N GLY A 277 10.33 -22.59 -6.44
CA GLY A 277 10.11 -24.03 -6.60
C GLY A 277 9.05 -24.63 -5.66
N ARG A 278 8.57 -23.87 -4.66
CA ARG A 278 7.49 -24.26 -3.74
C ARG A 278 6.11 -23.80 -4.23
N LEU A 279 6.03 -23.17 -5.39
CA LEU A 279 4.80 -22.64 -5.99
C LEU A 279 4.63 -23.10 -7.45
N PRO A 280 4.70 -24.42 -7.76
CA PRO A 280 4.54 -24.93 -9.12
C PRO A 280 3.22 -24.53 -9.80
N SER A 281 2.15 -24.22 -9.05
CA SER A 281 0.88 -23.79 -9.65
C SER A 281 0.89 -22.36 -10.19
N LEU A 282 1.99 -21.62 -9.99
CA LEU A 282 2.10 -20.20 -10.33
C LEU A 282 3.29 -19.91 -11.27
N ASP A 283 3.08 -18.98 -12.18
CA ASP A 283 4.16 -18.32 -12.93
C ASP A 283 4.83 -17.26 -12.04
N THR A 284 5.61 -17.75 -11.07
CA THR A 284 6.35 -16.90 -10.13
C THR A 284 7.44 -16.08 -10.82
N GLN A 285 7.94 -16.54 -11.98
CA GLN A 285 8.93 -15.80 -12.75
C GLN A 285 8.33 -14.51 -13.30
N ARG A 286 7.18 -14.61 -13.97
CA ARG A 286 6.45 -13.45 -14.48
C ARG A 286 6.11 -12.47 -13.35
N TYR A 287 5.73 -12.97 -12.17
CA TYR A 287 5.44 -12.13 -11.02
C TYR A 287 6.66 -11.31 -10.56
N ILE A 288 7.84 -11.94 -10.45
CA ILE A 288 9.09 -11.26 -10.08
C ILE A 288 9.52 -10.24 -11.14
N GLU A 289 9.37 -10.57 -12.43
CA GLU A 289 9.60 -9.63 -13.54
C GLU A 289 8.64 -8.43 -13.47
N GLY A 290 7.40 -8.66 -13.04
CA GLY A 290 6.43 -7.62 -12.70
C GLY A 290 6.92 -6.68 -11.61
N LEU A 291 7.45 -7.21 -10.51
CA LEU A 291 8.02 -6.41 -9.42
C LEU A 291 9.24 -5.59 -9.86
N ARG A 292 10.12 -6.16 -10.70
CA ARG A 292 11.24 -5.41 -11.32
C ARG A 292 10.75 -4.26 -12.18
N SER A 293 9.71 -4.51 -12.97
CA SER A 293 9.08 -3.49 -13.82
C SER A 293 8.43 -2.40 -12.97
N LEU A 294 7.81 -2.76 -11.85
CA LEU A 294 7.27 -1.82 -10.87
C LEU A 294 8.36 -0.94 -10.26
N LEU A 295 9.51 -1.49 -9.87
CA LEU A 295 10.66 -0.70 -9.40
C LEU A 295 11.10 0.29 -10.49
N GLY A 296 11.33 -0.18 -11.72
CA GLY A 296 11.74 0.68 -12.83
C GLY A 296 10.75 1.80 -13.12
N MET A 297 9.46 1.48 -13.09
CA MET A 297 8.38 2.48 -13.23
C MET A 297 8.43 3.50 -12.09
N THR A 298 8.57 3.04 -10.84
CA THR A 298 8.60 3.91 -9.66
C THR A 298 9.80 4.86 -9.69
N LEU A 299 10.99 4.36 -10.01
CA LEU A 299 12.21 5.17 -10.17
C LEU A 299 12.07 6.21 -11.28
N ALA A 300 11.46 5.84 -12.41
CA ALA A 300 11.17 6.78 -13.50
C ALA A 300 10.15 7.86 -13.11
N SER A 301 9.42 7.65 -12.01
CA SER A 301 8.34 8.51 -11.53
C SER A 301 8.76 9.39 -10.34
N ARG A 302 10.06 9.50 -10.02
CA ARG A 302 10.57 10.24 -8.85
C ARG A 302 10.04 11.68 -8.74
N TYR A 303 9.68 12.30 -9.86
CA TYR A 303 9.10 13.66 -9.90
C TYR A 303 7.58 13.72 -10.18
N HIS A 304 6.88 12.57 -10.17
CA HIS A 304 5.46 12.47 -10.57
C HIS A 304 4.54 11.75 -9.57
N LEU A 305 5.04 10.79 -8.76
CA LEU A 305 4.23 10.10 -7.72
C LEU A 305 4.14 10.89 -6.43
#